data_AF-A0A7Y5V1I1-F1
#
_entry.id   AF-A0A7Y5V1I1-F1
#
_cell.length_a   1.000
_cell.length_b   1.000
_cell.length_c   1.000
_cell.angle_alpha   90.00
_cell.angle_beta   90.00
_cell.angle_gamma   90.00
#
_symmetry.space_group_name_H-M   'P 1'
#
loop_
_entity.id
_entity.type
_entity.pdbx_description
1 polymer ?
#
loop_
_entity_poly.entity_id
_entity_poly.type
_entity_poly.pdbx_seq_one_letter_code
_entity_poly.pdbx_strand_id
1 'polypeptide(L)'
;MKKIYLIAFRGTGFRDEKFVDEDTLIRAGHVGFSFERDETSILGFHPTQKAVEDVGGEEAAISWLREKKTLDGIVQQDYSVFTRAVELVKQGARTHVWQFVVEVDDETFERIRQQALQWYNEKMVFPYTFPPDEPKADRDNCATFPRRLGLPIFDPVGQIKDYVRVLEEQGQPWSPKGT
;
A
#
# COMPACT_ATOMS: atom_id res chain seq x y z
N MET A 1 8.94 -21.34 -10.50
CA MET A 1 9.06 -20.09 -9.72
C MET A 1 8.23 -19.03 -10.40
N LYS A 2 7.29 -18.46 -9.65
CA LYS A 2 6.42 -17.35 -10.04
C LYS A 2 6.76 -16.12 -9.24
N LYS A 3 6.40 -14.95 -9.78
CA LYS A 3 6.77 -13.65 -9.20
C LYS A 3 5.56 -12.92 -8.64
N ILE A 4 5.70 -12.44 -7.40
CA ILE A 4 4.81 -11.46 -6.79
C ILE A 4 5.63 -10.19 -6.59
N TYR A 5 5.10 -9.05 -7.00
CA TYR A 5 5.80 -7.77 -6.88
C TYR A 5 5.23 -7.01 -5.70
N LEU A 6 6.08 -6.70 -4.71
CA LEU A 6 5.75 -5.73 -3.67
C LEU A 6 6.14 -4.36 -4.19
N ILE A 7 5.22 -3.41 -4.23
CA ILE A 7 5.38 -2.10 -4.87
C ILE A 7 5.10 -1.01 -3.84
N ALA A 8 5.99 -0.03 -3.72
CA ALA A 8 5.83 1.05 -2.75
C ALA A 8 6.35 2.39 -3.27
N PHE A 9 5.81 3.46 -2.70
CA PHE A 9 6.39 4.79 -2.82
C PHE A 9 6.25 5.56 -1.51
N ARG A 10 7.16 6.50 -1.30
CA ARG A 10 7.07 7.46 -0.21
C ARG A 10 6.12 8.59 -0.59
N GLY A 11 5.26 9.01 0.33
CA GLY A 11 4.32 10.09 0.06
C GLY A 11 4.97 11.46 -0.09
N THR A 12 4.23 12.38 -0.73
CA THR A 12 4.64 13.80 -0.88
C THR A 12 4.73 14.52 0.49
N GLY A 13 3.95 14.05 1.46
CA GLY A 13 3.86 14.59 2.81
C GLY A 13 2.69 15.56 2.98
N PHE A 14 1.95 15.41 4.09
CA PHE A 14 0.75 16.21 4.40
C PHE A 14 0.95 17.72 4.60
N ARG A 15 2.20 18.21 4.61
CA ARG A 15 2.53 19.63 4.83
C ARG A 15 3.13 20.30 3.60
N ASP A 16 3.29 19.56 2.51
CA ASP A 16 3.81 20.13 1.27
C ASP A 16 2.68 20.86 0.55
N GLU A 17 2.70 22.21 0.61
CA GLU A 17 1.67 23.07 0.00
C GLU A 17 1.49 22.81 -1.49
N LYS A 18 2.55 22.34 -2.17
CA LYS A 18 2.50 22.04 -3.60
C LYS A 18 1.61 20.82 -3.93
N PHE A 19 1.44 19.91 -2.97
CA PHE A 19 0.74 18.64 -3.16
C PHE A 19 -0.40 18.46 -2.16
N VAL A 20 -0.91 19.56 -1.58
CA VAL A 20 -1.96 19.51 -0.55
C VAL A 20 -3.27 18.94 -1.08
N ASP A 21 -3.56 19.17 -2.36
CA ASP A 21 -4.78 18.71 -3.06
C ASP A 21 -4.64 17.29 -3.64
N GLU A 22 -3.48 16.64 -3.50
CA GLU A 22 -3.33 15.24 -3.91
C GLU A 22 -4.06 14.30 -2.96
N ASP A 23 -4.45 13.14 -3.50
CA ASP A 23 -5.11 12.07 -2.75
C ASP A 23 -4.35 11.72 -1.45
N THR A 24 -5.08 11.37 -0.40
CA THR A 24 -4.49 11.05 0.91
C THR A 24 -3.45 9.93 0.85
N LEU A 25 -3.62 8.91 0.00
CA LEU A 25 -2.62 7.86 -0.20
C LEU A 25 -1.36 8.39 -0.89
N ILE A 26 -1.49 9.32 -1.82
CA ILE A 26 -0.34 9.99 -2.46
C ILE A 26 0.44 10.81 -1.42
N ARG A 27 -0.26 11.52 -0.53
CA ARG A 27 0.36 12.33 0.52
C ARG A 27 1.00 11.48 1.62
N ALA A 28 0.38 10.36 1.99
CA ALA A 28 0.88 9.43 3.01
C ALA A 28 2.04 8.55 2.49
N GLY A 29 1.98 8.16 1.23
CA GLY A 29 2.74 7.04 0.68
C GLY A 29 1.99 5.74 0.85
N HIS A 30 2.30 4.76 0.00
CA HIS A 30 1.49 3.54 -0.07
C HIS A 30 2.32 2.31 -0.46
N VAL A 31 1.79 1.15 -0.08
CA VAL A 31 2.32 -0.17 -0.43
C VAL A 31 1.19 -1.00 -1.03
N GLY A 32 1.49 -1.64 -2.15
CA GLY A 32 0.61 -2.57 -2.83
C GLY A 32 1.40 -3.75 -3.36
N PHE A 33 0.71 -4.69 -3.99
CA PHE A 33 1.33 -5.85 -4.60
C PHE A 33 0.61 -6.25 -5.88
N SER A 34 1.35 -6.83 -6.82
CA SER A 34 0.81 -7.39 -8.07
C SER A 34 1.38 -8.77 -8.36
N PHE A 35 0.76 -9.46 -9.29
CA PHE A 35 1.12 -10.83 -9.67
C PHE A 35 1.74 -10.84 -11.06
N GLU A 36 2.70 -11.74 -11.31
CA GLU A 36 3.22 -11.99 -12.65
C GLU A 36 2.08 -12.19 -13.66
N ARG A 37 2.17 -11.50 -14.81
CA ARG A 37 1.17 -11.49 -15.89
C ARG A 37 -0.12 -10.72 -15.60
N ASP A 38 -0.20 -10.02 -14.47
CA ASP A 38 -1.29 -9.09 -14.13
C ASP A 38 -0.73 -7.82 -13.46
N GLU A 39 0.33 -7.23 -14.03
CA GLU A 39 1.02 -6.10 -13.42
C GLU A 39 0.22 -4.78 -13.51
N THR A 40 -0.87 -4.76 -14.29
CA THR A 40 -1.84 -3.65 -14.30
C THR A 40 -2.85 -3.74 -13.15
N SER A 41 -2.83 -4.83 -12.38
CA SER A 41 -3.65 -5.01 -11.19
C SER A 41 -2.76 -4.95 -9.95
N ILE A 42 -2.69 -3.76 -9.35
CA ILE A 42 -1.98 -3.56 -8.08
C ILE A 42 -3.02 -3.55 -6.98
N LEU A 43 -2.98 -4.55 -6.12
CA LEU A 43 -3.82 -4.62 -4.95
C LEU A 43 -3.15 -3.95 -3.77
N GLY A 44 -3.83 -3.01 -3.12
CA GLY A 44 -3.37 -2.40 -1.87
C GLY A 44 -4.43 -2.43 -0.79
N PHE A 45 -4.01 -2.19 0.45
CA PHE A 45 -4.88 -2.24 1.62
C PHE A 45 -4.97 -0.86 2.27
N HIS A 46 -6.16 -0.29 2.30
CA HIS A 46 -6.40 1.02 2.89
C HIS A 46 -7.85 1.16 3.39
N PRO A 47 -8.18 2.19 4.20
CA PRO A 47 -9.53 2.40 4.69
C PRO A 47 -10.58 2.43 3.58
N THR A 48 -11.77 1.93 3.89
CA THR A 48 -12.94 2.09 3.03
C THR A 48 -13.37 3.55 3.00
N GLN A 49 -13.94 3.99 1.87
CA GLN A 49 -14.54 5.33 1.78
C GLN A 49 -15.60 5.54 2.85
N LYS A 50 -16.44 4.53 3.11
CA LYS A 50 -17.46 4.58 4.16
C LYS A 50 -16.85 4.84 5.55
N ALA A 51 -15.80 4.12 5.93
CA ALA A 51 -15.16 4.33 7.24
C ALA A 51 -14.54 5.71 7.37
N VAL A 52 -14.02 6.27 6.26
CA VAL A 52 -13.52 7.65 6.21
C VAL A 52 -14.67 8.66 6.37
N GLU A 53 -15.77 8.47 5.67
CA GLU A 53 -16.96 9.32 5.76
C GLU A 53 -17.61 9.27 7.16
N ASP A 54 -17.72 8.09 7.76
CA ASP A 54 -18.35 7.88 9.07
C ASP A 54 -17.61 8.64 10.20
N VAL A 55 -16.29 8.87 10.06
CA VAL A 55 -15.50 9.66 11.02
C VAL A 55 -15.41 11.15 10.66
N GLY A 56 -16.06 11.59 9.57
CA GLY A 56 -16.12 13.00 9.17
C GLY A 56 -15.22 13.40 8.01
N GLY A 57 -14.80 12.46 7.16
CA GLY A 57 -13.99 12.70 5.96
C GLY A 57 -12.48 12.53 6.18
N GLU A 58 -11.68 12.86 5.17
CA GLU A 58 -10.25 12.52 5.14
C GLU A 58 -9.43 13.12 6.29
N GLU A 59 -9.60 14.41 6.59
CA GLU A 59 -8.85 15.07 7.66
C GLU A 59 -9.17 14.47 9.05
N ALA A 60 -10.44 14.15 9.27
CA ALA A 60 -10.90 13.51 10.49
C ALA A 60 -10.39 12.06 10.57
N ALA A 61 -10.38 11.32 9.46
CA ALA A 61 -9.80 9.98 9.38
C ALA A 61 -8.29 9.98 9.68
N ILE A 62 -7.53 10.93 9.14
CA ILE A 62 -6.10 11.10 9.46
C ILE A 62 -5.92 11.37 10.95
N SER A 63 -6.71 12.27 11.53
CA SER A 63 -6.64 12.60 12.96
C SER A 63 -6.99 11.38 13.84
N TRP A 64 -8.04 10.66 13.47
CA TRP A 64 -8.48 9.42 14.11
C TRP A 64 -7.37 8.35 14.13
N LEU A 65 -6.71 8.13 12.99
CA LEU A 65 -5.61 7.18 12.87
C LEU A 65 -4.36 7.63 13.64
N ARG A 66 -4.07 8.94 13.70
CA ARG A 66 -2.98 9.50 14.52
C ARG A 66 -3.21 9.29 16.02
N GLU A 67 -4.46 9.30 16.46
CA GLU A 67 -4.87 8.91 17.82
C GLU A 67 -4.82 7.39 18.07
N LYS A 68 -4.20 6.63 17.16
CA LYS A 68 -4.05 5.16 17.23
C LYS A 68 -5.37 4.39 17.23
N LYS A 69 -6.46 5.01 16.76
CA LYS A 69 -7.74 4.35 16.54
C LYS A 69 -7.73 3.60 15.20
N THR A 70 -8.70 2.71 15.02
CA THR A 70 -8.85 1.85 13.84
C THR A 70 -9.92 2.36 12.90
N LEU A 71 -9.76 2.10 11.61
CA LEU A 71 -10.80 2.20 10.59
C LEU A 71 -10.99 0.87 9.90
N ASP A 72 -12.16 0.63 9.31
CA ASP A 72 -12.37 -0.53 8.46
C ASP A 72 -11.62 -0.35 7.14
N GLY A 73 -10.68 -1.26 6.88
CA GLY A 73 -9.93 -1.34 5.62
C GLY A 73 -10.30 -2.57 4.81
N ILE A 74 -10.08 -2.48 3.50
CA ILE A 74 -10.28 -3.58 2.55
C ILE A 74 -9.14 -3.59 1.52
N VAL A 75 -9.01 -4.69 0.78
CA VAL A 75 -8.13 -4.76 -0.39
C VAL A 75 -8.81 -4.07 -1.58
N GLN A 76 -8.07 -3.20 -2.27
CA GLN A 76 -8.56 -2.31 -3.34
C GLN A 76 -7.60 -2.29 -4.54
N GLN A 77 -8.07 -1.79 -5.68
CA GLN A 77 -7.29 -1.69 -6.92
C GLN A 77 -6.63 -0.31 -6.97
N ASP A 78 -5.30 -0.30 -6.90
CA ASP A 78 -4.52 0.91 -6.64
C ASP A 78 -3.58 1.27 -7.80
N TYR A 79 -3.69 0.61 -8.96
CA TYR A 79 -2.82 0.89 -10.11
C TYR A 79 -2.75 2.38 -10.48
N SER A 80 -3.87 3.10 -10.39
CA SER A 80 -3.93 4.55 -10.65
C SER A 80 -3.16 5.37 -9.62
N VAL A 81 -3.14 4.96 -8.35
CA VAL A 81 -2.37 5.61 -7.27
C VAL A 81 -0.87 5.50 -7.56
N PHE A 82 -0.39 4.32 -7.94
CA PHE A 82 1.03 4.13 -8.28
C PHE A 82 1.42 4.85 -9.58
N THR A 83 0.53 4.86 -10.57
CA THR A 83 0.74 5.63 -11.81
C THR A 83 0.86 7.12 -11.50
N ARG A 84 -0.05 7.66 -10.68
CA ARG A 84 -0.01 9.06 -10.24
C ARG A 84 1.27 9.40 -9.48
N ALA A 85 1.75 8.52 -8.61
CA ALA A 85 3.02 8.69 -7.91
C ALA A 85 4.21 8.84 -8.89
N VAL A 86 4.26 8.04 -9.97
CA VAL A 86 5.29 8.17 -11.04
C VAL A 86 5.16 9.49 -11.80
N GLU A 87 3.94 9.95 -12.09
CA GLU A 87 3.73 11.23 -12.76
C GLU A 87 4.23 12.41 -11.95
N LEU A 88 3.98 12.38 -10.63
CA LEU A 88 4.38 13.46 -9.72
C LEU A 88 5.90 13.59 -9.60
N VAL A 89 6.66 12.51 -9.79
CA VAL A 89 8.14 12.57 -9.88
C VAL A 89 8.57 13.52 -10.99
N LYS A 90 7.89 13.52 -12.15
CA LYS A 90 8.19 14.45 -13.26
C LYS A 90 7.94 15.91 -12.89
N GLN A 91 7.13 16.15 -11.87
CA GLN A 91 6.82 17.46 -11.31
C GLN A 91 7.73 17.81 -10.11
N GLY A 92 8.71 16.96 -9.78
CA GLY A 92 9.66 17.15 -8.69
C GLY A 92 9.20 16.61 -7.34
N ALA A 93 8.14 15.79 -7.29
CA ALA A 93 7.74 15.11 -6.06
C ALA A 93 8.73 13.99 -5.69
N ARG A 94 8.88 13.72 -4.39
CA ARG A 94 9.73 12.64 -3.87
C ARG A 94 8.97 11.31 -3.75
N THR A 95 8.22 10.97 -4.80
CA THR A 95 7.30 9.81 -4.87
C THR A 95 7.81 8.74 -5.84
N HIS A 96 9.13 8.54 -5.93
CA HIS A 96 9.69 7.45 -6.74
C HIS A 96 9.08 6.12 -6.31
N VAL A 97 8.60 5.36 -7.30
CA VAL A 97 7.98 4.06 -7.07
C VAL A 97 9.01 2.97 -7.27
N TRP A 98 9.09 2.08 -6.30
CA TRP A 98 10.01 0.96 -6.26
C TRP A 98 9.24 -0.35 -6.20
N GLN A 99 9.83 -1.41 -6.74
CA GLN A 99 9.30 -2.75 -6.63
C GLN A 99 10.37 -3.74 -6.15
N PHE A 100 9.95 -4.71 -5.35
CA PHE A 100 10.73 -5.86 -4.92
C PHE A 100 10.08 -7.15 -5.41
N VAL A 101 10.87 -8.06 -5.97
CA VAL A 101 10.39 -9.33 -6.52
C VAL A 101 10.45 -10.42 -5.46
N VAL A 102 9.30 -11.00 -5.13
CA VAL A 102 9.19 -12.19 -4.30
C VAL A 102 9.00 -13.39 -5.22
N GLU A 103 9.98 -14.29 -5.22
CA GLU A 103 9.91 -15.55 -5.98
C GLU A 103 9.38 -16.67 -5.10
N VAL A 104 8.31 -17.32 -5.54
CA VAL A 104 7.66 -18.44 -4.84
C VAL A 104 7.42 -19.61 -5.80
N ASP A 105 7.17 -20.81 -5.27
CA ASP A 105 6.68 -21.92 -6.09
C ASP A 105 5.24 -21.66 -6.60
N ASP A 106 4.84 -22.47 -7.57
CA ASP A 106 3.57 -22.29 -8.28
C ASP A 106 2.35 -22.52 -7.37
N GLU A 107 2.44 -23.42 -6.39
CA GLU A 107 1.37 -23.71 -5.42
C GLU A 107 1.17 -22.52 -4.46
N THR A 108 2.26 -22.02 -3.88
CA THR A 108 2.28 -20.85 -3.01
C THR A 108 1.79 -19.61 -3.74
N PHE A 109 2.21 -19.41 -4.99
CA PHE A 109 1.73 -18.31 -5.82
C PHE A 109 0.21 -18.35 -5.99
N GLU A 110 -0.34 -19.49 -6.41
CA GLU A 110 -1.76 -19.60 -6.70
C GLU A 110 -2.61 -19.46 -5.42
N ARG A 111 -2.14 -20.03 -4.30
CA ARG A 111 -2.78 -19.85 -2.99
C ARG A 111 -2.85 -18.38 -2.60
N ILE A 112 -1.74 -17.64 -2.71
CA ILE A 112 -1.68 -16.21 -2.36
C ILE A 112 -2.59 -15.40 -3.30
N ARG A 113 -2.52 -15.67 -4.60
CA ARG A 113 -3.31 -14.98 -5.63
C ARG A 113 -4.81 -15.18 -5.41
N GLN A 114 -5.25 -16.42 -5.23
CA GLN A 114 -6.66 -16.73 -4.98
C GLN A 114 -7.15 -16.08 -3.69
N GLN A 115 -6.37 -16.13 -2.61
CA GLN A 115 -6.76 -15.52 -1.35
C GLN A 115 -6.89 -13.99 -1.46
N ALA A 116 -5.93 -13.32 -2.11
CA ALA A 116 -5.97 -11.88 -2.32
C ALA A 116 -7.17 -11.46 -3.18
N LEU A 117 -7.43 -12.19 -4.27
CA LEU A 117 -8.59 -11.94 -5.13
C LEU A 117 -9.91 -12.21 -4.41
N GLN A 118 -9.98 -13.24 -3.56
CA GLN A 118 -11.15 -13.48 -2.72
C GLN A 118 -11.42 -12.28 -1.80
N TRP A 119 -10.41 -11.82 -1.05
CA TRP A 119 -10.57 -10.66 -0.16
C TRP A 119 -10.97 -9.39 -0.92
N TYR A 120 -10.39 -9.16 -2.10
CA TYR A 120 -10.73 -8.04 -2.97
C TYR A 120 -12.18 -8.11 -3.49
N ASN A 121 -12.62 -9.27 -3.95
CA ASN A 121 -13.94 -9.48 -4.54
C ASN A 121 -15.06 -9.47 -3.47
N GLU A 122 -14.82 -10.13 -2.34
CA GLU A 122 -15.78 -10.21 -1.22
C GLU A 122 -15.79 -8.95 -0.34
N LYS A 123 -14.91 -7.98 -0.60
CA LYS A 123 -14.74 -6.76 0.22
C LYS A 123 -14.52 -7.10 1.69
N MET A 124 -13.68 -8.10 1.94
CA MET A 124 -13.41 -8.58 3.29
C MET A 124 -12.76 -7.47 4.13
N VAL A 125 -13.38 -7.17 5.28
CA VAL A 125 -12.99 -6.06 6.16
C VAL A 125 -11.92 -6.51 7.15
N PHE A 126 -10.89 -5.69 7.29
CA PHE A 126 -9.83 -5.84 8.31
C PHE A 126 -9.58 -4.51 9.02
N PRO A 127 -9.13 -4.53 10.29
CA PRO A 127 -8.75 -3.30 11.00
C PRO A 127 -7.52 -2.63 10.36
N TYR A 128 -7.71 -1.41 9.88
CA TYR A 128 -6.66 -0.52 9.41
C TYR A 128 -6.21 0.43 10.53
N THR A 129 -4.90 0.61 10.70
CA THR A 129 -4.32 1.59 11.63
C THR A 129 -3.12 2.32 11.03
N PHE A 130 -2.74 3.46 11.58
CA PHE A 130 -1.39 3.97 11.37
C PHE A 130 -0.34 3.17 12.14
N PRO A 131 0.95 3.29 11.76
CA PRO A 131 2.03 2.60 12.44
C PRO A 131 1.93 2.72 13.97
N PRO A 132 1.81 1.60 14.69
CA PRO A 132 1.89 1.60 16.15
C PRO A 132 3.33 1.86 16.61
N ASP A 133 3.51 2.08 17.91
CA ASP A 133 4.85 2.27 18.48
C ASP A 133 5.61 0.94 18.59
N GLU A 134 4.86 -0.18 18.63
CA GLU A 134 5.36 -1.55 18.65
C GLU A 134 4.55 -2.44 17.70
N PRO A 135 5.14 -3.51 17.12
CA PRO A 135 4.43 -4.41 16.21
C PRO A 135 3.16 -5.00 16.82
N LYS A 136 2.06 -4.98 16.07
CA LYS A 136 0.78 -5.57 16.47
C LYS A 136 0.33 -6.62 15.46
N ALA A 137 -0.15 -7.76 15.92
CA ALA A 137 -0.57 -8.88 15.06
C ALA A 137 -2.04 -8.80 14.61
N ASP A 138 -2.86 -8.05 15.33
CA ASP A 138 -4.33 -7.99 15.17
C ASP A 138 -4.79 -6.94 14.15
N ARG A 139 -3.92 -6.01 13.77
CA ARG A 139 -4.21 -4.84 12.93
C ARG A 139 -3.07 -4.56 11.96
N ASP A 140 -3.39 -3.91 10.86
CA ASP A 140 -2.43 -3.67 9.78
C ASP A 140 -2.55 -2.27 9.18
N ASN A 141 -1.52 -1.88 8.45
CA ASN A 141 -1.57 -0.82 7.46
C ASN A 141 -1.16 -1.38 6.09
N CYS A 142 -1.06 -0.54 5.06
CA CYS A 142 -0.69 -0.99 3.72
C CYS A 142 0.67 -1.72 3.68
N ALA A 143 1.64 -1.35 4.53
CA ALA A 143 2.97 -1.95 4.58
C ALA A 143 3.03 -3.27 5.36
N THR A 144 2.18 -3.47 6.38
CA THR A 144 2.16 -4.72 7.15
C THR A 144 1.15 -5.74 6.65
N PHE A 145 0.07 -5.31 5.98
CA PHE A 145 -1.00 -6.19 5.48
C PHE A 145 -0.50 -7.37 4.63
N PRO A 146 0.52 -7.23 3.74
CA PRO A 146 1.05 -8.35 2.96
C PRO A 146 1.40 -9.60 3.78
N ARG A 147 1.77 -9.45 5.07
CA ARG A 147 2.06 -10.60 5.95
C ARG A 147 0.88 -11.56 6.10
N ARG A 148 -0.37 -11.07 5.98
CA ARG A 148 -1.57 -11.92 6.06
C ARG A 148 -1.66 -12.94 4.93
N LEU A 149 -1.02 -12.65 3.81
CA LEU A 149 -0.89 -13.56 2.67
C LEU A 149 0.35 -14.48 2.79
N GLY A 150 1.21 -14.23 3.78
CA GLY A 150 2.53 -14.87 3.90
C GLY A 150 3.61 -14.19 3.05
N LEU A 151 3.37 -12.96 2.58
CA LEU A 151 4.39 -12.15 1.89
C LEU A 151 5.32 -11.49 2.91
N PRO A 152 6.58 -11.22 2.54
CA PRO A 152 7.50 -10.53 3.43
C PRO A 152 7.04 -9.10 3.71
N ILE A 153 7.37 -8.62 4.91
CA ILE A 153 7.25 -7.21 5.29
C ILE A 153 8.64 -6.71 5.66
N PHE A 154 8.94 -5.47 5.28
CA PHE A 154 10.26 -4.87 5.48
C PHE A 154 10.31 -3.88 6.65
N ASP A 155 9.14 -3.60 7.25
CA ASP A 155 9.03 -2.83 8.47
C ASP A 155 7.93 -3.43 9.37
N PRO A 156 8.23 -3.85 10.61
CA PRO A 156 7.29 -4.60 11.45
C PRO A 156 6.18 -3.74 12.08
N VAL A 157 6.31 -2.41 12.04
CA VAL A 157 5.26 -1.46 12.43
C VAL A 157 4.61 -0.76 11.21
N GLY A 158 5.12 -1.03 10.01
CA GLY A 158 4.65 -0.48 8.74
C GLY A 158 4.98 0.99 8.53
N GLN A 159 6.13 1.48 8.98
CA GLN A 159 6.61 2.82 8.61
C GLN A 159 6.98 2.85 7.12
N ILE A 160 6.21 3.59 6.32
CA ILE A 160 6.41 3.66 4.86
C ILE A 160 7.81 4.15 4.49
N LYS A 161 8.35 5.11 5.25
CA LYS A 161 9.70 5.63 5.01
C LYS A 161 10.76 4.52 5.09
N ASP A 162 10.68 3.67 6.11
CA ASP A 162 11.64 2.59 6.32
C ASP A 162 11.41 1.44 5.34
N TYR A 163 10.15 1.11 5.05
CA TYR A 163 9.77 0.12 4.04
C TYR A 163 10.31 0.49 2.64
N VAL A 164 10.11 1.75 2.22
CA VAL A 164 10.57 2.25 0.91
C VAL A 164 12.10 2.27 0.84
N ARG A 165 12.81 2.60 1.93
CA ARG A 165 14.28 2.54 1.95
C ARG A 165 14.79 1.14 1.61
N VAL A 166 14.17 0.09 2.16
CA VAL A 166 14.55 -1.30 1.84
C VAL A 166 14.30 -1.62 0.36
N LEU A 167 13.17 -1.18 -0.19
CA LEU A 167 12.85 -1.35 -1.61
C LEU A 167 13.78 -0.56 -2.55
N GLU A 168 14.25 0.61 -2.12
CA GLU A 168 15.24 1.39 -2.85
C GLU A 168 16.61 0.70 -2.86
N GLU A 169 17.02 0.11 -1.74
CA GLU A 169 18.31 -0.58 -1.60
C GLU A 169 18.34 -1.96 -2.29
N GLN A 170 17.23 -2.69 -2.28
CA GLN A 170 17.18 -4.11 -2.68
C GLN A 170 16.25 -4.39 -3.86
N GLY A 171 15.40 -3.45 -4.21
CA GLY A 171 14.45 -3.56 -5.32
C GLY A 171 14.95 -2.89 -6.59
N GLN A 172 14.01 -2.48 -7.41
CA GLN A 172 14.25 -1.79 -8.68
C GLN A 172 13.15 -0.75 -8.91
N PRO A 173 13.40 0.32 -9.68
CA PRO A 173 12.35 1.27 -10.04
C PRO A 173 11.17 0.57 -10.72
N TRP A 174 9.96 0.98 -10.36
CA TRP A 174 8.74 0.58 -11.04
C TRP A 174 8.27 1.67 -12.00
N SER A 175 7.65 1.25 -13.10
CA SER A 175 6.99 2.16 -14.04
C SER A 175 5.70 1.52 -14.56
N PRO A 176 4.67 2.33 -14.87
CA PRO A 176 3.40 1.82 -15.39
C PRO A 176 3.62 1.11 -16.73
N LYS A 177 3.01 -0.06 -16.91
CA LYS A 177 3.00 -0.77 -18.19
C LYS A 177 1.77 -0.34 -19.01
N GLY A 178 1.96 -0.10 -20.31
CA GLY A 178 0.85 0.17 -21.23
C GLY A 178 0.30 1.60 -21.20
N THR A 179 1.19 2.61 -21.15
CA THR A 179 0.81 4.01 -21.44
C THR A 179 0.79 4.29 -22.93
#